data_AF-A7T0Q1-F1
#
_entry.id   AF-A7T0Q1-F1
#
_cell.length_a   1.000
_cell.length_b   1.000
_cell.length_c   1.000
_cell.angle_alpha   90.00
_cell.angle_beta   90.00
_cell.angle_gamma   90.00
#
_symmetry.space_group_name_H-M   'P 1'
#
loop_
_entity.id
_entity.type
_entity.pdbx_description
1 polymer ?
#
loop_
_entity_poly.entity_id
_entity_poly.type
_entity_poly.pdbx_seq_one_letter_code
_entity_poly.pdbx_strand_id
1 'polypeptide(L)'
;ISLNRNDRLRLINAPQPIIETVKQILSQYWSTRGGIQKERQYHASWEFKLSGTPWWACGDEAVMSRFVMCKILEGLQSQGWHVRAALDMCRRQNDKSVLAFYQSLPKIAPVVCLSFNDECKIRLINAPQEFVGLCRDIIQARWIKGIRDEKALNTPCMAYQFKLFGNPWSGYSIVDGLHIRSMLCFILQMLASRGWKLLISADIS
;
A
#
# COMPACT_ATOMS: atom_id res chain seq x y z
N ILE A 1 -3.60 -7.79 11.11
CA ILE A 1 -4.10 -6.38 11.04
C ILE A 1 -5.38 -6.36 10.23
N SER A 2 -6.41 -5.68 10.71
CA SER A 2 -7.66 -5.49 9.98
C SER A 2 -7.99 -4.00 9.88
N LEU A 3 -8.29 -3.52 8.67
CA LEU A 3 -8.71 -2.15 8.38
C LEU A 3 -10.23 -2.14 8.32
N ASN A 4 -10.87 -1.34 9.19
CA ASN A 4 -12.31 -1.43 9.44
C ASN A 4 -12.97 -0.07 9.25
N ARG A 5 -14.21 -0.08 8.73
CA ARG A 5 -14.95 1.13 8.38
C ARG A 5 -14.05 2.03 7.52
N ASN A 6 -14.00 3.32 7.80
CA ASN A 6 -13.18 4.25 7.04
C ASN A 6 -11.88 4.62 7.78
N ASP A 7 -11.79 4.36 9.08
CA ASP A 7 -10.83 5.03 9.97
C ASP A 7 -10.46 4.20 11.24
N ARG A 8 -10.69 2.88 11.25
CA ARG A 8 -10.29 2.00 12.36
C ARG A 8 -9.22 1.00 11.93
N LEU A 9 -8.11 0.96 12.65
CA LEU A 9 -7.08 -0.08 12.50
C LEU A 9 -7.13 -1.00 13.71
N ARG A 10 -7.28 -2.30 13.47
CA ARG A 10 -7.36 -3.31 14.53
C ARG A 10 -6.18 -4.28 14.46
N LEU A 11 -5.54 -4.46 15.61
CA LEU A 11 -4.50 -5.46 15.85
C LEU A 11 -5.12 -6.62 16.62
N ILE A 12 -5.53 -7.65 15.89
CA ILE A 12 -6.19 -8.85 16.45
C ILE A 12 -5.11 -9.77 17.00
N ASN A 13 -5.23 -10.20 18.26
CA ASN A 13 -4.28 -11.08 18.95
C ASN A 13 -2.81 -10.64 18.85
N ALA A 14 -2.56 -9.32 18.79
CA ALA A 14 -1.20 -8.80 18.73
C ALA A 14 -0.58 -8.68 20.14
N PRO A 15 0.69 -9.06 20.32
CA PRO A 15 1.38 -8.85 21.59
C PRO A 15 1.67 -7.36 21.84
N GLN A 16 1.82 -6.97 23.11
CA GLN A 16 2.01 -5.57 23.51
C GLN A 16 3.12 -4.82 22.74
N PRO A 17 4.32 -5.40 22.49
CA PRO A 17 5.36 -4.70 21.74
C PRO A 17 4.92 -4.30 20.32
N ILE A 18 4.11 -5.12 19.66
CA ILE A 18 3.60 -4.84 18.31
C ILE A 18 2.53 -3.75 18.35
N ILE A 19 1.70 -3.72 19.40
CA ILE A 19 0.74 -2.64 19.62
C ILE A 19 1.46 -1.29 19.75
N GLU A 20 2.50 -1.23 20.60
CA GLU A 20 3.29 -0.01 20.79
C GLU A 20 4.01 0.43 19.51
N THR A 21 4.53 -0.53 18.75
CA THR A 21 5.21 -0.25 17.48
C THR A 21 4.28 0.40 16.47
N VAL A 22 3.07 -0.15 16.31
CA VAL A 22 2.07 0.44 15.42
C VAL A 22 1.64 1.81 15.92
N LYS A 23 1.46 1.99 17.24
CA LYS A 23 1.13 3.28 17.85
C LYS A 23 2.21 4.34 17.55
N GLN A 24 3.49 4.00 17.70
CA GLN A 24 4.61 4.89 17.39
C GLN A 24 4.62 5.29 15.90
N ILE A 25 4.46 4.32 15.01
CA ILE A 25 4.40 4.55 13.56
C ILE A 25 3.23 5.46 13.18
N LEU A 26 2.04 5.20 13.73
CA LEU A 26 0.86 6.04 13.50
C LEU A 26 1.08 7.46 14.04
N SER A 27 1.67 7.59 15.23
CA SER A 27 1.97 8.89 15.84
C SER A 27 2.99 9.68 15.04
N GLN A 28 3.97 9.01 14.44
CA GLN A 28 5.00 9.65 13.62
C GLN A 28 4.46 10.05 12.24
N TYR A 29 3.86 9.11 11.51
CA TYR A 29 3.58 9.26 10.08
C TYR A 29 2.13 9.63 9.74
N TRP A 30 1.20 9.56 10.70
CA TRP A 30 -0.19 10.04 10.54
C TRP A 30 -0.47 11.36 11.29
N SER A 31 0.52 11.92 11.99
CA SER A 31 0.38 13.18 12.76
C SER A 31 -0.11 14.36 11.91
N THR A 32 0.41 14.50 10.68
CA THR A 32 0.01 15.56 9.73
C THR A 32 -1.44 15.42 9.24
N ARG A 33 -2.10 14.31 9.54
CA ARG A 33 -3.52 14.04 9.27
C ARG A 33 -4.40 14.07 10.52
N GLY A 34 -3.85 14.53 11.64
CA GLY A 34 -4.54 14.58 12.95
C GLY A 34 -4.32 13.35 13.83
N GLY A 35 -3.51 12.38 13.39
CA GLY A 35 -3.03 11.28 14.24
C GLY A 35 -4.12 10.34 14.77
N ILE A 36 -3.85 9.76 15.95
CA ILE A 36 -4.75 8.87 16.67
C ILE A 36 -5.73 9.71 17.50
N GLN A 37 -7.04 9.55 17.27
CA GLN A 37 -8.08 10.23 18.04
C GLN A 37 -8.53 9.44 19.26
N LYS A 38 -8.45 8.10 19.19
CA LYS A 38 -8.80 7.20 20.30
C LYS A 38 -8.10 5.86 20.12
N GLU A 39 -7.74 5.23 21.23
CA GLU A 39 -7.34 3.83 21.27
C GLU A 39 -8.11 3.10 22.37
N ARG A 40 -8.34 1.79 22.19
CA ARG A 40 -9.01 0.96 23.19
C ARG A 40 -8.77 -0.53 22.95
N GLN A 41 -8.89 -1.32 24.01
CA GLN A 41 -9.22 -2.74 23.86
C GLN A 41 -10.60 -2.88 23.22
N TYR A 42 -10.71 -3.73 22.21
CA TYR A 42 -11.96 -4.01 21.49
C TYR A 42 -12.04 -5.51 21.17
N HIS A 43 -12.79 -6.25 21.99
CA HIS A 43 -12.81 -7.72 21.98
C HIS A 43 -11.39 -8.30 22.01
N ALA A 44 -11.06 -9.23 21.11
CA ALA A 44 -9.73 -9.85 20.98
C ALA A 44 -8.72 -8.97 20.19
N SER A 45 -8.92 -7.65 20.15
CA SER A 45 -8.06 -6.74 19.39
C SER A 45 -7.79 -5.44 20.12
N TRP A 46 -6.66 -4.81 19.80
CA TRP A 46 -6.44 -3.40 20.10
C TRP A 46 -6.86 -2.55 18.90
N GLU A 47 -7.72 -1.55 19.13
CA GLU A 47 -8.28 -0.71 18.08
C GLU A 47 -7.74 0.72 18.19
N PHE A 48 -7.18 1.23 17.08
CA PHE A 48 -6.88 2.64 16.89
C PHE A 48 -7.95 3.29 16.01
N LYS A 49 -8.51 4.40 16.47
CA LYS A 49 -9.28 5.35 15.67
C LYS A 49 -8.36 6.44 15.16
N LEU A 50 -8.29 6.58 13.85
CA LEU A 50 -7.51 7.63 13.20
C LEU A 50 -8.40 8.83 12.85
N SER A 51 -7.77 10.00 12.75
CA SER A 51 -8.37 11.17 12.13
C SER A 51 -8.43 10.97 10.60
N GLY A 52 -9.48 11.51 9.97
CA GLY A 52 -9.76 11.33 8.54
C GLY A 52 -10.51 10.03 8.21
N THR A 53 -10.35 9.57 6.97
CA THR A 53 -10.92 8.34 6.42
C THR A 53 -9.86 7.53 5.66
N PRO A 54 -8.74 7.12 6.30
CA PRO A 54 -7.59 6.52 5.63
C PRO A 54 -7.90 5.28 4.79
N TRP A 55 -8.91 4.50 5.18
CA TRP A 55 -9.30 3.23 4.54
C TRP A 55 -10.41 3.42 3.51
N TRP A 56 -10.82 4.66 3.28
CA TRP A 56 -11.77 5.09 2.25
C TRP A 56 -11.38 6.48 1.76
N ALA A 57 -10.12 6.60 1.32
CA ALA A 57 -9.51 7.88 1.02
C ALA A 57 -9.32 8.07 -0.48
N CYS A 58 -9.32 9.33 -0.92
CA CYS A 58 -8.88 9.72 -2.25
C CYS A 58 -7.69 10.68 -2.17
N GLY A 59 -7.11 10.99 -3.33
CA GLY A 59 -6.06 12.02 -3.43
C GLY A 59 -4.87 11.77 -2.50
N ASP A 60 -4.52 12.81 -1.75
CA ASP A 60 -3.32 12.91 -0.93
C ASP A 60 -3.41 12.10 0.38
N GLU A 61 -4.61 11.97 0.95
CA GLU A 61 -4.84 11.12 2.13
C GLU A 61 -4.63 9.64 1.76
N ALA A 62 -5.11 9.21 0.60
CA ALA A 62 -4.94 7.83 0.13
C ALA A 62 -3.47 7.47 -0.15
N VAL A 63 -2.64 8.46 -0.52
CA VAL A 63 -1.19 8.26 -0.67
C VAL A 63 -0.57 8.04 0.70
N MET A 64 -0.91 8.90 1.67
CA MET A 64 -0.42 8.76 3.05
C MET A 64 -0.88 7.45 3.70
N SER A 65 -2.11 6.98 3.45
CA SER A 65 -2.61 5.72 4.03
C SER A 65 -1.75 4.53 3.61
N ARG A 66 -1.44 4.45 2.30
CA ARG A 66 -0.58 3.41 1.74
C ARG A 66 0.87 3.55 2.24
N PHE A 67 1.36 4.78 2.40
CA PHE A 67 2.67 5.05 2.98
C PHE A 67 2.77 4.57 4.44
N VAL A 68 1.80 4.90 5.28
CA VAL A 68 1.75 4.42 6.67
C VAL A 68 1.68 2.89 6.73
N MET A 69 0.91 2.25 5.84
CA MET A 69 0.92 0.79 5.76
C MET A 69 2.28 0.23 5.38
N CYS A 70 3.05 0.88 4.50
CA CYS A 70 4.44 0.49 4.24
C CYS A 70 5.28 0.56 5.52
N LYS A 71 5.16 1.65 6.29
CA LYS A 71 5.90 1.83 7.56
C LYS A 71 5.49 0.82 8.62
N ILE A 72 4.21 0.51 8.74
CA ILE A 72 3.70 -0.55 9.61
C ILE A 72 4.33 -1.89 9.22
N LEU A 73 4.32 -2.25 7.93
CA LEU A 73 4.94 -3.50 7.47
C LEU A 73 6.44 -3.54 7.76
N GLU A 74 7.18 -2.45 7.52
CA GLU A 74 8.61 -2.30 7.85
C GLU A 74 8.89 -2.48 9.35
N GLY A 75 8.09 -1.85 10.22
CA GLY A 75 8.24 -1.94 11.68
C GLY A 75 7.86 -3.30 12.26
N LEU A 76 6.89 -3.99 11.67
CA LEU A 76 6.51 -5.33 12.11
C LEU A 76 7.58 -6.36 11.74
N GLN A 77 8.09 -6.34 10.51
CA GLN A 77 9.12 -7.29 10.09
C GLN A 77 10.45 -7.07 10.83
N SER A 78 10.77 -5.84 11.27
CA SER A 78 11.96 -5.57 12.08
C SER A 78 11.86 -6.14 13.49
N GLN A 79 10.65 -6.53 13.91
CA GLN A 79 10.38 -7.27 15.15
C GLN A 79 10.05 -8.74 14.91
N GLY A 80 10.33 -9.25 13.70
CA GLY A 80 10.11 -10.65 13.35
C GLY A 80 8.66 -10.99 13.01
N TRP A 81 7.78 -10.02 12.78
CA TRP A 81 6.41 -10.27 12.33
C TRP A 81 6.27 -9.99 10.84
N HIS A 82 6.14 -11.05 10.05
CA HIS A 82 6.11 -10.97 8.59
C HIS A 82 4.69 -11.20 8.09
N VAL A 83 4.28 -10.43 7.08
CA VAL A 83 2.98 -10.66 6.43
C VAL A 83 3.02 -11.98 5.66
N ARG A 84 1.99 -12.81 5.83
CA ARG A 84 1.83 -14.09 5.15
C ARG A 84 0.82 -14.01 4.01
N ALA A 85 -0.30 -13.32 4.28
CA ALA A 85 -1.43 -13.30 3.37
C ALA A 85 -2.29 -12.05 3.62
N ALA A 86 -3.03 -11.67 2.59
CA ALA A 86 -4.12 -10.72 2.61
C ALA A 86 -5.40 -11.53 2.37
N LEU A 87 -6.37 -11.37 3.26
CA LEU A 87 -7.58 -12.17 3.30
C LEU A 87 -8.79 -11.26 3.14
N ASP A 88 -9.59 -11.49 2.10
CA ASP A 88 -10.87 -10.81 1.91
C ASP A 88 -11.97 -11.64 2.56
N MET A 89 -12.13 -11.45 3.88
CA MET A 89 -13.01 -12.29 4.71
C MET A 89 -14.47 -11.85 4.69
N CYS A 90 -14.80 -10.75 4.01
CA CYS A 90 -16.16 -10.26 3.92
C CYS A 90 -16.47 -9.76 2.51
N ARG A 91 -17.73 -9.95 2.08
CA ARG A 91 -18.21 -9.59 0.74
C ARG A 91 -18.82 -8.19 0.66
N ARG A 92 -18.78 -7.40 1.74
CA ARG A 92 -19.26 -6.02 1.69
C ARG A 92 -18.30 -5.21 0.84
N GLN A 93 -18.87 -4.37 -0.03
CA GLN A 93 -18.11 -3.59 -1.01
C GLN A 93 -17.07 -2.65 -0.39
N ASN A 94 -17.22 -2.30 0.89
CA ASN A 94 -16.35 -1.36 1.59
C ASN A 94 -15.39 -2.05 2.57
N ASP A 95 -15.37 -3.39 2.63
CA ASP A 95 -14.40 -4.08 3.45
C ASP A 95 -13.03 -4.09 2.79
N LYS A 96 -12.01 -4.09 3.63
CA LYS A 96 -10.60 -4.10 3.24
C LYS A 96 -9.97 -5.43 3.59
N SER A 97 -8.87 -5.75 2.92
CA SER A 97 -8.16 -6.98 3.17
C SER A 97 -7.65 -7.03 4.62
N VAL A 98 -7.78 -8.20 5.24
CA VAL A 98 -7.19 -8.50 6.54
C VAL A 98 -5.82 -9.13 6.32
N LEU A 99 -4.79 -8.49 6.88
CA LEU A 99 -3.42 -8.96 6.76
C LEU A 99 -3.10 -9.94 7.90
N ALA A 100 -2.80 -11.18 7.53
CA ALA A 100 -2.34 -12.23 8.44
C ALA A 100 -0.82 -12.23 8.54
N PHE A 101 -0.30 -12.41 9.75
CA PHE A 101 1.13 -12.36 10.05
C PHE A 101 1.60 -13.65 10.71
N TYR A 102 2.88 -13.95 10.55
CA TYR A 102 3.56 -15.04 11.23
C TYR A 102 4.87 -14.54 11.84
N GLN A 103 5.32 -15.24 12.88
CA GLN A 103 6.58 -14.91 13.54
C GLN A 103 7.74 -15.61 12.83
N SER A 104 8.83 -14.89 12.63
CA SER A 104 10.08 -15.33 12.01
C SER A 104 11.24 -14.45 12.51
N LEU A 105 12.44 -14.65 11.98
CA LEU A 105 13.59 -13.83 12.30
C LEU A 105 13.34 -12.36 11.90
N PRO A 106 13.75 -11.39 12.74
CA PRO A 106 13.74 -9.98 12.39
C PRO A 106 14.41 -9.69 11.04
N LYS A 107 13.79 -8.81 10.26
CA LYS A 107 14.32 -8.36 8.97
C LYS A 107 14.15 -6.86 8.82
N ILE A 108 15.22 -6.17 8.46
CA ILE A 108 15.18 -4.75 8.12
C ILE A 108 15.28 -4.66 6.60
N ALA A 109 14.18 -4.26 5.96
CA ALA A 109 14.09 -4.06 4.52
C ALA A 109 13.01 -3.03 4.18
N PRO A 110 13.20 -2.17 3.18
CA PRO A 110 12.17 -1.21 2.77
C PRO A 110 10.97 -1.91 2.15
N VAL A 111 9.78 -1.31 2.31
CA VAL A 111 8.53 -1.76 1.69
C VAL A 111 8.04 -0.69 0.72
N VAL A 112 7.94 -1.03 -0.56
CA VAL A 112 7.41 -0.14 -1.60
C VAL A 112 5.97 -0.52 -1.91
N CYS A 113 5.11 0.49 -2.08
CA CYS A 113 3.75 0.29 -2.58
C CYS A 113 3.65 0.72 -4.05
N LEU A 114 3.28 -0.22 -4.90
CA LEU A 114 2.78 0.02 -6.25
C LEU A 114 1.25 0.02 -6.18
N SER A 115 0.60 1.16 -6.46
CA SER A 115 -0.86 1.27 -6.42
C SER A 115 -1.44 1.67 -7.77
N PHE A 116 -2.62 1.14 -8.07
CA PHE A 116 -3.41 1.46 -9.26
C PHE A 116 -4.56 2.36 -8.83
N ASN A 117 -4.71 3.50 -9.49
CA ASN A 117 -5.62 4.56 -9.04
C ASN A 117 -6.40 5.14 -10.23
N ASP A 118 -7.64 5.56 -9.93
CA ASP A 118 -8.62 5.94 -10.93
C ASP A 118 -8.64 4.91 -12.08
N GLU A 119 -8.89 5.35 -13.31
CA GLU A 119 -8.91 4.44 -14.46
C GLU A 119 -7.55 4.26 -15.13
N CYS A 120 -6.56 5.10 -14.81
CA CYS A 120 -5.35 5.24 -15.63
C CYS A 120 -4.06 5.62 -14.90
N LYS A 121 -4.02 5.62 -13.56
CA LYS A 121 -2.83 6.05 -12.81
C LYS A 121 -2.12 4.88 -12.15
N ILE A 122 -0.79 4.95 -12.14
CA ILE A 122 0.09 4.12 -11.32
C ILE A 122 0.79 5.05 -10.34
N ARG A 123 0.85 4.68 -9.07
CA ARG A 123 1.66 5.39 -8.07
C ARG A 123 2.70 4.47 -7.48
N LEU A 124 3.89 5.03 -7.31
CA LEU A 124 4.99 4.46 -6.55
C LEU A 124 5.08 5.23 -5.23
N ILE A 125 4.90 4.56 -4.11
CA ILE A 125 4.87 5.17 -2.77
C ILE A 125 5.94 4.50 -1.91
N ASN A 126 6.71 5.31 -1.16
CA ASN A 126 7.90 4.88 -0.41
C ASN A 126 8.98 4.25 -1.33
N ALA A 127 8.96 4.60 -2.63
CA ALA A 127 9.86 4.05 -3.63
C ALA A 127 11.15 4.87 -3.74
N PRO A 128 12.34 4.24 -3.80
CA PRO A 128 13.57 4.92 -4.16
C PRO A 128 13.47 5.58 -5.54
N GLN A 129 14.25 6.64 -5.81
CA GLN A 129 14.19 7.34 -7.09
C GLN A 129 14.49 6.42 -8.29
N GLU A 130 15.39 5.45 -8.12
CA GLU A 130 15.72 4.45 -9.13
C GLU A 130 14.49 3.65 -9.60
N PHE A 131 13.56 3.33 -8.69
CA PHE A 131 12.32 2.62 -9.02
C PHE A 131 11.48 3.36 -10.05
N VAL A 132 11.50 4.70 -10.00
CA VAL A 132 10.75 5.54 -10.93
C VAL A 132 11.32 5.40 -12.34
N GLY A 133 12.65 5.47 -12.48
CA GLY A 133 13.34 5.24 -13.75
C GLY A 133 12.99 3.91 -14.38
N LEU A 134 13.15 2.84 -13.61
CA LEU A 134 12.93 1.49 -14.09
C LEU A 134 11.46 1.23 -14.46
N CYS A 135 10.51 1.74 -13.66
CA CYS A 135 9.09 1.63 -14.01
C CYS A 135 8.75 2.42 -15.27
N ARG A 136 9.31 3.62 -15.44
CA ARG A 136 9.09 4.45 -16.64
C ARG A 136 9.50 3.71 -17.90
N ASP A 137 10.70 3.14 -17.92
CA ASP A 137 11.25 2.44 -19.09
C ASP A 137 10.37 1.25 -19.49
N ILE A 138 9.92 0.47 -18.50
CA ILE A 138 9.02 -0.66 -18.75
C ILE A 138 7.64 -0.20 -19.25
N ILE A 139 7.07 0.85 -18.65
CA ILE A 139 5.77 1.39 -19.09
C ILE A 139 5.89 1.88 -20.54
N GLN A 140 6.92 2.63 -20.89
CA GLN A 140 7.13 3.11 -22.27
C GLN A 140 7.33 1.96 -23.26
N ALA A 141 8.04 0.91 -22.86
CA ALA A 141 8.32 -0.23 -23.74
C ALA A 141 7.16 -1.24 -23.88
N ARG A 142 6.26 -1.32 -22.89
CA ARG A 142 5.26 -2.41 -22.80
C ARG A 142 3.81 -1.93 -22.75
N TRP A 143 3.55 -0.67 -22.45
CA TRP A 143 2.21 -0.08 -22.57
C TRP A 143 2.08 0.64 -23.91
N ILE A 144 1.40 0.00 -24.88
CA ILE A 144 1.33 0.48 -26.26
C ILE A 144 0.78 1.90 -26.43
N LYS A 145 -0.09 2.35 -25.49
CA LYS A 145 -0.65 3.71 -25.53
C LYS A 145 0.29 4.75 -24.90
N GLY A 146 1.30 4.32 -24.14
CA GLY A 146 2.30 5.19 -23.54
C GLY A 146 1.85 5.98 -22.29
N ILE A 147 2.78 6.79 -21.79
CA ILE A 147 2.60 7.68 -20.63
C ILE A 147 2.03 9.02 -21.13
N ARG A 148 0.93 9.47 -20.53
CA ARG A 148 0.32 10.78 -20.81
C ARG A 148 0.96 11.90 -19.99
N ASP A 149 1.22 11.64 -18.72
CA ASP A 149 1.79 12.60 -17.77
C ASP A 149 2.50 11.83 -16.66
N GLU A 150 3.52 12.44 -16.06
CA GLU A 150 4.20 11.89 -14.89
C GLU A 150 4.71 13.01 -13.98
N LYS A 151 4.63 12.78 -12.67
CA LYS A 151 5.05 13.79 -11.69
C LYS A 151 5.34 13.20 -10.33
N ALA A 152 6.25 13.86 -9.60
CA ALA A 152 6.30 13.74 -8.15
C ALA A 152 5.02 14.34 -7.56
N LEU A 153 4.40 13.65 -6.62
CA LEU A 153 3.21 14.16 -5.93
C LEU A 153 3.65 15.09 -4.80
N ASN A 154 2.95 16.22 -4.65
CA ASN A 154 3.16 17.14 -3.55
C ASN A 154 2.50 16.59 -2.27
N THR A 155 3.15 15.60 -1.66
CA THR A 155 2.68 14.92 -0.43
C THR A 155 3.79 14.93 0.60
N PRO A 156 3.50 14.76 1.90
CA PRO A 156 4.52 14.64 2.94
C PRO A 156 5.47 13.44 2.79
N CYS A 157 5.14 12.47 1.92
CA CYS A 157 5.94 11.28 1.68
C CYS A 157 6.47 11.21 0.25
N MET A 158 7.48 10.35 0.02
CA MET A 158 7.98 10.08 -1.32
C MET A 158 6.93 9.31 -2.12
N ALA A 159 6.28 10.01 -3.06
CA ALA A 159 5.31 9.43 -3.97
C ALA A 159 5.49 9.99 -5.39
N TYR A 160 5.45 9.10 -6.38
CA TYR A 160 5.55 9.44 -7.80
C TYR A 160 4.37 8.84 -8.55
N GLN A 161 3.81 9.57 -9.51
CA GLN A 161 2.63 9.14 -10.27
C GLN A 161 2.91 9.14 -11.76
N PHE A 162 2.56 8.03 -12.41
CA PHE A 162 2.38 7.95 -13.85
C PHE A 162 0.89 8.00 -14.17
N LYS A 163 0.52 8.79 -15.17
CA LYS A 163 -0.82 8.84 -15.76
C LYS A 163 -0.70 8.27 -17.17
N LEU A 164 -1.35 7.15 -17.42
CA LEU A 164 -1.30 6.45 -18.70
C LEU A 164 -2.32 7.05 -19.68
N PHE A 165 -2.07 6.86 -20.99
CA PHE A 165 -3.11 6.98 -22.01
C PHE A 165 -4.05 5.77 -21.95
N GLY A 166 -5.35 5.99 -22.20
CA GLY A 166 -6.38 4.99 -22.04
C GLY A 166 -6.79 4.75 -20.58
N ASN A 167 -7.60 3.72 -20.35
CA ASN A 167 -8.23 3.40 -19.07
C ASN A 167 -7.96 1.94 -18.65
N PRO A 168 -6.69 1.55 -18.44
CA PRO A 168 -6.29 0.16 -18.23
C PRO A 168 -6.91 -0.50 -16.99
N TRP A 169 -7.33 0.28 -15.99
CA TRP A 169 -7.90 -0.24 -14.74
C TRP A 169 -9.43 -0.36 -14.77
N SER A 170 -10.08 0.14 -15.84
CA SER A 170 -11.55 0.17 -15.94
C SER A 170 -12.19 -1.21 -16.10
N GLY A 171 -11.43 -2.19 -16.59
CA GLY A 171 -11.94 -3.54 -16.87
C GLY A 171 -12.79 -3.67 -18.14
N TYR A 172 -13.09 -2.58 -18.85
CA TYR A 172 -13.96 -2.61 -20.03
C TYR A 172 -13.27 -3.08 -21.31
N SER A 173 -11.96 -2.82 -21.45
CA SER A 173 -11.18 -3.26 -22.63
C SER A 173 -10.40 -4.51 -22.29
N ILE A 174 -10.74 -5.63 -22.95
CA ILE A 174 -10.02 -6.91 -22.82
C ILE A 174 -8.56 -6.74 -23.25
N VAL A 175 -8.32 -6.00 -24.34
CA VAL A 175 -6.98 -5.74 -24.87
C VAL A 175 -6.15 -4.93 -23.89
N ASP A 176 -6.69 -3.81 -23.37
CA ASP A 176 -6.01 -3.00 -22.36
C ASP A 176 -5.71 -3.84 -21.11
N GLY A 177 -6.68 -4.66 -20.69
CA GLY A 177 -6.54 -5.57 -19.56
C GLY A 177 -5.43 -6.61 -19.75
N LEU A 178 -5.26 -7.19 -20.94
CA LEU A 178 -4.18 -8.15 -21.20
C LEU A 178 -2.82 -7.45 -21.26
N HIS A 179 -2.74 -6.32 -21.97
CA HIS A 179 -1.50 -5.55 -22.11
C HIS A 179 -1.01 -5.04 -20.76
N ILE A 180 -1.90 -4.53 -19.92
CA ILE A 180 -1.49 -3.98 -18.63
C ILE A 180 -1.03 -5.07 -17.67
N ARG A 181 -1.67 -6.25 -17.66
CA ARG A 181 -1.22 -7.40 -16.85
C ARG A 181 0.16 -7.88 -17.30
N SER A 182 0.38 -7.98 -18.61
CA SER A 182 1.69 -8.33 -19.17
C SER A 182 2.77 -7.30 -18.78
N MET A 183 2.48 -6.00 -18.92
CA MET A 183 3.37 -4.92 -18.47
C MET A 183 3.70 -5.03 -16.97
N LEU A 184 2.72 -5.30 -16.12
CA LEU A 184 2.95 -5.49 -14.68
C LEU A 184 3.85 -6.69 -14.39
N CYS A 185 3.72 -7.80 -15.13
CA CYS A 185 4.66 -8.92 -15.02
C CYS A 185 6.10 -8.50 -15.34
N PHE A 186 6.32 -7.67 -16.38
CA PHE A 186 7.65 -7.13 -16.68
C PHE A 186 8.18 -6.20 -15.60
N ILE A 187 7.33 -5.35 -15.00
CA ILE A 187 7.73 -4.53 -13.85
C ILE A 187 8.19 -5.43 -12.71
N LEU A 188 7.40 -6.44 -12.32
CA LEU A 188 7.75 -7.36 -11.24
C LEU A 188 9.02 -8.17 -11.54
N GLN A 189 9.20 -8.63 -12.78
CA GLN A 189 10.39 -9.36 -13.20
C GLN A 189 11.65 -8.49 -13.10
N MET A 190 11.56 -7.24 -13.55
CA MET A 190 12.67 -6.29 -13.46
C MET A 190 13.00 -5.96 -11.99
N LEU A 191 11.98 -5.73 -11.17
CA LEU A 191 12.21 -5.50 -9.74
C LEU A 191 12.85 -6.71 -9.06
N ALA A 192 12.44 -7.92 -9.43
CA ALA A 192 13.02 -9.16 -8.95
C ALA A 192 14.50 -9.32 -9.34
N SER A 193 14.89 -8.92 -10.56
CA SER A 193 16.30 -8.94 -10.98
C SER A 193 17.17 -7.95 -10.19
N ARG A 194 16.55 -6.96 -9.54
CA ARG A 194 17.18 -6.01 -8.61
C ARG A 194 17.03 -6.40 -7.13
N GLY A 195 16.63 -7.64 -6.84
CA GLY A 195 16.56 -8.18 -5.47
C GLY A 195 15.25 -7.88 -4.73
N TRP A 196 14.28 -7.22 -5.36
CA TRP A 196 12.99 -6.96 -4.76
C TRP A 196 12.08 -8.19 -4.86
N LYS A 197 11.13 -8.31 -3.93
CA LYS A 197 10.20 -9.43 -3.89
C LYS A 197 8.80 -8.89 -3.69
N LEU A 198 7.83 -9.47 -4.41
CA LEU A 198 6.42 -9.19 -4.14
C LEU A 198 6.11 -9.64 -2.71
N LEU A 199 5.79 -8.68 -1.85
CA LEU A 199 5.50 -8.96 -0.45
C LEU A 199 4.06 -9.42 -0.25
N ILE A 200 3.10 -8.62 -0.74
CA ILE A 200 1.67 -8.92 -0.67
C ILE A 200 0.89 -8.08 -1.69
N SER A 201 -0.29 -8.55 -2.09
CA SER A 201 -1.32 -7.78 -2.81
C SER A 201 -2.55 -7.68 -1.92
N ALA A 202 -3.04 -6.46 -1.64
CA ALA A 202 -4.11 -6.21 -0.68
C ALA A 202 -4.92 -4.96 -1.04
N ASP A 203 -6.23 -4.96 -0.78
CA ASP A 203 -7.04 -3.74 -0.74
C ASP A 203 -6.93 -3.09 0.65
N ILE A 204 -6.42 -1.85 0.69
CA ILE A 204 -6.14 -1.14 1.94
C ILE A 204 -6.70 0.29 2.01
N SER A 205 -7.22 0.85 0.92
CA SER A 205 -7.78 2.22 0.88
C SER A 205 -8.58 2.49 -0.38
#